data_AF-A0A3A5AJB3-F1
#
_entry.id   AF-A0A3A5AJB3-F1
#
_cell.length_a   1.000
_cell.length_b   1.000
_cell.length_c   1.000
_cell.angle_alpha   90.00
_cell.angle_beta   90.00
_cell.angle_gamma   90.00
#
_symmetry.space_group_name_H-M   'P 1'
#
loop_
_entity.id
_entity.type
_entity.pdbx_description
1 polymer ?
#
loop_
_entity_poly.entity_id
_entity_poly.type
_entity_poly.pdbx_seq_one_letter_code
_entity_poly.pdbx_strand_id
1 'polypeptide(L)'
;MERRGTYDISIENHIEQILEVLSDGIYISDRQGRTLMVNSVYERLTGLKRENLVGQPVQVLIKKGFDVILNPQIVQTGKPTTSVQTDPNGNKLLLSGYPILDEDGQVSLVVTFVRDVTLMTQLKEQIVSQRQLIDQFQTGVQHIHEEFIQKHPIVIHSRAAAELVGLIDKVAATDATALLQGETGVGKEVFARKIHQVSPRRRGPFFKVDCPTIPHDLIESELFGYAPGAFSGASAKGKIGLFELADKGTLFLDEVGELQLDLQSKLLRVLQDREIVRVGSTRVRKIDVRIIAATNRNLEEEVQRGRFRSDLFYRLRVAVVNIPPLRERREDILPLASSFLDRFSARYGKNLQLDREVEGALSDYRWPGNVRELENLIQTLVITSERDRIRLSDLPGSVTGRQAYGWREGETPPVRDAQAEPGTRGMFLSLQEIVQNRHDRPLREIIDDIECEILRRAVEVHGSVAKAAERFHVNRSTVFRKIQKRRSE
;
A
#
# COMPACT_ATOMS: atom_id res chain seq x y z
N MET A 1 -36.73 76.68 -13.87
CA MET A 1 -37.64 75.84 -13.06
C MET A 1 -37.30 74.40 -13.43
N GLU A 2 -36.77 73.51 -12.59
CA GLU A 2 -36.89 73.35 -11.14
C GLU A 2 -35.62 72.73 -10.51
N ARG A 3 -35.43 73.12 -9.25
CA ARG A 3 -34.55 72.68 -8.16
C ARG A 3 -33.86 71.31 -8.30
N ARG A 4 -32.53 71.31 -8.44
CA ARG A 4 -31.66 70.26 -7.91
C ARG A 4 -31.33 70.61 -6.46
N GLY A 5 -31.87 69.86 -5.50
CA GLY A 5 -31.54 69.99 -4.09
C GLY A 5 -30.08 69.59 -3.85
N THR A 6 -29.28 70.53 -3.37
CA THR A 6 -27.93 70.32 -2.84
C THR A 6 -28.03 69.65 -1.47
N TYR A 7 -27.70 68.36 -1.40
CA TYR A 7 -27.35 67.70 -0.14
C TYR A 7 -25.88 67.99 0.13
N ASP A 8 -25.59 69.07 0.86
CA ASP A 8 -24.22 69.44 1.21
C ASP A 8 -23.84 68.76 2.55
N ILE A 9 -23.54 67.45 2.48
CA ILE A 9 -23.00 66.69 3.62
C ILE A 9 -21.48 66.81 3.54
N SER A 10 -20.87 67.64 4.39
CA SER A 10 -19.41 67.70 4.51
C SER A 10 -18.86 66.42 5.15
N ILE A 11 -18.04 65.70 4.40
CA ILE A 11 -17.37 64.47 4.84
C ILE A 11 -16.39 64.77 5.98
N GLU A 12 -15.79 65.97 6.01
CA GLU A 12 -14.80 66.39 7.02
C GLU A 12 -15.35 66.28 8.45
N ASN A 13 -16.62 66.63 8.64
CA ASN A 13 -17.29 66.57 9.95
C ASN A 13 -17.67 65.13 10.37
N HIS A 14 -17.53 64.15 9.49
CA HIS A 14 -17.93 62.76 9.71
C HIS A 14 -16.76 61.77 9.68
N ILE A 15 -15.51 62.24 9.53
CA ILE A 15 -14.33 61.37 9.42
C ILE A 15 -14.22 60.39 10.58
N GLU A 16 -14.39 60.85 11.83
CA GLU A 16 -14.33 59.97 12.99
C GLU A 16 -15.40 58.86 12.94
N GLN A 17 -16.63 59.20 12.56
CA GLN A 17 -17.72 58.25 12.44
C GLN A 17 -17.46 57.23 11.33
N ILE A 18 -16.87 57.66 10.22
CA ILE A 18 -16.49 56.77 9.11
C ILE A 18 -15.40 55.78 9.55
N LEU A 19 -14.40 56.24 10.30
CA LEU A 19 -13.32 55.40 10.83
C LEU A 19 -13.84 54.40 11.88
N GLU A 20 -14.92 54.70 12.59
CA GLU A 20 -15.55 53.77 13.54
C GLU A 20 -16.32 52.62 12.89
N VAL A 21 -16.90 52.83 11.71
CA VAL A 21 -17.70 51.81 11.02
C VAL A 21 -16.88 50.88 10.12
N LEU A 22 -15.59 51.14 9.94
CA LEU A 22 -14.73 50.25 9.16
C LEU A 22 -14.59 48.88 9.83
N SER A 23 -14.43 47.83 9.03
CA SER A 23 -14.25 46.47 9.52
C SER A 23 -12.90 46.21 10.18
N ASP A 24 -11.92 47.08 9.91
CA ASP A 24 -10.53 46.93 10.33
C ASP A 24 -10.27 47.75 11.59
N GLY A 25 -9.35 47.27 12.43
CA GLY A 25 -8.75 48.10 13.47
C GLY A 25 -7.96 49.23 12.83
N ILE A 26 -8.15 50.45 13.29
CA ILE A 26 -7.43 51.63 12.78
C ILE A 26 -6.58 52.19 13.90
N TYR A 27 -5.33 52.49 13.58
CA TYR A 27 -4.39 53.16 14.45
C TYR A 27 -3.69 54.29 13.68
N ILE A 28 -3.86 55.53 14.13
CA ILE A 28 -3.27 56.71 13.51
C ILE A 28 -2.22 57.30 14.44
N SER A 29 -1.04 57.58 13.88
CA SER A 29 0.08 58.21 14.60
C SER A 29 0.70 59.34 13.78
N ASP A 30 1.28 60.31 14.48
CA ASP A 30 2.06 61.39 13.85
C ASP A 30 3.46 60.93 13.41
N ARG A 31 4.19 61.83 12.77
CA ARG A 31 5.58 61.64 12.34
C ARG A 31 6.54 61.26 13.49
N GLN A 32 6.27 61.70 14.72
CA GLN A 32 7.08 61.38 15.90
C GLN A 32 6.63 60.06 16.58
N GLY A 33 5.62 59.39 16.03
CA GLY A 33 5.08 58.16 16.56
C GLY A 33 4.17 58.37 17.77
N ARG A 34 3.63 59.56 18.00
CA ARG A 34 2.56 59.76 19.00
C ARG A 34 1.23 59.33 18.42
N THR A 35 0.44 58.66 19.23
CA THR A 35 -0.87 58.14 18.84
C THR A 35 -1.89 59.27 18.83
N LEU A 36 -2.58 59.44 17.71
CA LEU A 36 -3.62 60.45 17.54
C LEU A 36 -5.01 59.85 17.70
N MET A 37 -5.25 58.66 17.14
CA MET A 37 -6.56 58.03 17.14
C MET A 37 -6.44 56.51 17.05
N VAL A 38 -7.37 55.81 17.70
CA VAL A 38 -7.68 54.40 17.45
C VAL A 38 -9.18 54.20 17.40
N ASN A 39 -9.69 53.37 16.50
CA ASN A 39 -11.14 53.08 16.44
C ASN A 39 -11.55 51.97 17.41
N SER A 40 -12.86 51.77 17.60
CA SER A 40 -13.40 50.74 18.50
C SER A 40 -13.04 49.31 18.09
N VAL A 41 -12.82 49.06 16.78
CA VAL A 41 -12.37 47.75 16.29
C VAL A 41 -10.97 47.44 16.81
N TYR A 42 -10.04 48.41 16.77
CA TYR A 42 -8.69 48.23 17.30
C TYR A 42 -8.71 47.89 18.80
N GLU A 43 -9.56 48.56 19.58
CA GLU A 43 -9.72 48.26 21.01
C GLU A 43 -10.24 46.84 21.24
N ARG A 44 -11.19 46.37 20.41
CA ARG A 44 -11.71 44.99 20.49
C ARG A 44 -10.65 43.95 20.11
N LEU A 45 -9.86 44.22 19.07
CA LEU A 45 -8.82 43.32 18.58
C LEU A 45 -7.65 43.19 19.56
N THR A 46 -7.26 44.29 20.20
CA THR A 46 -6.05 44.35 21.04
C THR A 46 -6.32 44.32 22.55
N GLY A 47 -7.58 44.56 22.97
CA GLY A 47 -7.96 44.74 24.37
C GLY A 47 -7.50 46.07 24.98
N LEU A 48 -6.80 46.92 24.22
CA LEU A 48 -6.27 48.19 24.71
C LEU A 48 -7.30 49.31 24.55
N LYS A 49 -7.58 50.03 25.64
CA LYS A 49 -8.47 51.20 25.63
C LYS A 49 -7.81 52.42 24.99
N ARG A 50 -8.57 53.15 24.16
CA ARG A 50 -8.19 54.40 23.48
C ARG A 50 -7.57 55.41 24.45
N GLU A 51 -8.20 55.60 25.60
CA GLU A 51 -7.78 56.54 26.65
C GLU A 51 -6.34 56.29 27.12
N ASN A 52 -5.88 55.03 27.05
CA ASN A 52 -4.54 54.61 27.46
C ASN A 52 -3.52 54.62 26.30
N LEU A 53 -3.93 55.06 25.10
CA LEU A 53 -3.13 55.03 23.88
C LEU A 53 -2.98 56.43 23.28
N VAL A 54 -4.04 57.22 23.21
CA VAL A 54 -4.00 58.57 22.63
C VAL A 54 -3.00 59.44 23.39
N GLY A 55 -2.14 60.15 22.65
CA GLY A 55 -1.05 60.96 23.18
C GLY A 55 0.21 60.17 23.59
N GLN A 56 0.14 58.84 23.69
CA GLN A 56 1.29 57.99 24.02
C GLN A 56 2.13 57.66 22.78
N PRO A 57 3.44 57.44 22.94
CA PRO A 57 4.30 57.00 21.85
C PRO A 57 4.05 55.53 21.49
N VAL A 58 4.11 55.19 20.19
CA VAL A 58 3.86 53.83 19.65
C VAL A 58 4.72 52.74 20.30
N GLN A 59 5.89 53.09 20.83
CA GLN A 59 6.79 52.17 21.55
C GLN A 59 6.15 51.58 22.82
N VAL A 60 5.09 52.20 23.35
CA VAL A 60 4.29 51.64 24.46
C VAL A 60 3.68 50.30 24.07
N LEU A 61 3.36 50.07 22.79
CA LEU A 61 2.82 48.79 22.31
C LEU A 61 3.81 47.65 22.54
N ILE A 62 5.11 47.89 22.33
CA ILE A 62 6.15 46.87 22.60
C ILE A 62 6.18 46.48 24.08
N LYS A 63 6.10 47.48 24.97
CA LYS A 63 6.04 47.24 26.43
C LYS A 63 4.78 46.49 26.85
N LYS A 64 3.70 46.61 26.08
CA LYS A 64 2.43 45.91 26.29
C LYS A 64 2.41 44.50 25.66
N GLY A 65 3.53 44.02 25.11
CA GLY A 65 3.70 42.65 24.63
C GLY A 65 3.46 42.45 23.12
N PHE A 66 3.37 43.53 22.35
CA PHE A 66 3.27 43.46 20.89
C PHE A 66 4.67 43.47 20.26
N ASP A 67 4.91 42.59 19.29
CA ASP A 67 6.27 42.35 18.75
C ASP A 67 6.70 43.28 17.59
N VAL A 68 5.75 43.93 16.90
CA VAL A 68 6.02 44.76 15.71
C VAL A 68 5.38 46.15 15.81
N ILE A 69 6.06 47.19 15.33
CA ILE A 69 5.49 48.53 15.11
C ILE A 69 5.88 49.05 13.72
N LEU A 70 4.94 49.67 13.00
CA LEU A 70 5.18 50.10 11.60
C LEU A 70 5.61 51.57 11.46
N ASN A 71 5.23 52.45 12.39
CA ASN A 71 5.42 53.90 12.24
C ASN A 71 6.87 54.31 11.95
N PRO A 72 7.90 53.89 12.73
CA PRO A 72 9.28 54.34 12.49
C PRO A 72 9.80 53.99 11.09
N GLN A 73 9.48 52.79 10.60
CA GLN A 73 9.89 52.34 9.27
C GLN A 73 9.17 53.11 8.16
N ILE A 74 7.87 53.37 8.32
CA ILE A 74 7.07 54.10 7.31
C ILE A 74 7.49 55.57 7.25
N VAL A 75 7.73 56.22 8.39
CA VAL A 75 8.23 57.60 8.44
C VAL A 75 9.59 57.70 7.75
N GLN A 76 10.49 56.75 7.99
CA GLN A 76 11.82 56.75 7.37
C GLN A 76 11.78 56.49 5.86
N THR A 77 10.93 55.57 5.41
CA THR A 77 10.90 55.14 4.01
C THR A 77 9.94 55.93 3.12
N GLY A 78 8.93 56.57 3.72
CA GLY A 78 7.83 57.22 3.00
C GLY A 78 6.97 56.24 2.19
N LYS A 79 7.04 54.92 2.46
CA LYS A 79 6.37 53.88 1.67
C LYS A 79 5.40 53.05 2.51
N PRO A 80 4.28 52.57 1.92
CA PRO A 80 3.41 51.61 2.56
C PRO A 80 4.17 50.35 3.00
N THR A 81 3.87 49.85 4.19
CA THR A 81 4.52 48.66 4.76
C THR A 81 3.47 47.73 5.35
N THR A 82 3.64 46.43 5.14
CA THR A 82 2.77 45.40 5.72
C THR A 82 3.60 44.42 6.52
N SER A 83 3.15 44.07 7.73
CA SER A 83 3.79 43.07 8.58
C SER A 83 2.75 42.30 9.40
N VAL A 84 3.11 41.10 9.86
CA VAL A 84 2.31 40.35 10.83
C VAL A 84 2.89 40.59 12.22
N GLN A 85 2.02 40.91 13.16
CA GLN A 85 2.31 41.11 14.57
C GLN A 85 1.67 39.98 15.37
N THR A 86 2.30 39.59 16.47
CA THR A 86 1.71 38.72 17.48
C THR A 86 1.29 39.57 18.67
N ASP A 87 0.03 39.45 19.09
CA ASP A 87 -0.46 40.10 20.30
C ASP A 87 -0.02 39.32 21.57
N PRO A 88 -0.22 39.87 22.77
CA PRO A 88 0.16 39.21 24.03
C PRO A 88 -0.60 37.90 24.31
N ASN A 89 -1.74 37.69 23.66
CA ASN A 89 -2.57 36.50 23.80
C ASN A 89 -2.19 35.43 22.76
N GLY A 90 -1.24 35.71 21.86
CA GLY A 90 -0.78 34.80 20.81
C GLY A 90 -1.54 34.91 19.48
N ASN A 91 -2.48 35.85 19.35
CA ASN A 91 -3.20 36.10 18.11
C ASN A 91 -2.29 36.75 17.06
N LYS A 92 -2.55 36.46 15.79
CA LYS A 92 -1.81 37.02 14.65
C LYS A 92 -2.61 38.16 14.03
N LEU A 93 -2.04 39.37 14.06
CA LEU A 93 -2.62 40.58 13.52
C LEU A 93 -1.85 41.03 12.27
N LEU A 94 -2.53 41.20 11.15
CA LEU A 94 -1.96 41.79 9.93
C LEU A 94 -2.02 43.31 10.04
N LEU A 95 -0.86 43.94 10.09
CA LEU A 95 -0.69 45.39 10.09
C LEU A 95 -0.41 45.86 8.66
N SER A 96 -1.21 46.79 8.15
CA SER A 96 -0.96 47.47 6.87
C SER A 96 -0.91 48.97 7.12
N GLY A 97 0.30 49.53 7.11
CA GLY A 97 0.54 50.95 7.37
C GLY A 97 0.75 51.74 6.08
N TYR A 98 0.14 52.92 6.01
CA TYR A 98 0.21 53.84 4.89
C TYR A 98 0.63 55.24 5.37
N PRO A 99 1.63 55.88 4.73
CA PRO A 99 1.98 57.26 5.01
C PRO A 99 0.96 58.21 4.38
N ILE A 100 0.61 59.27 5.10
CA ILE A 100 -0.08 60.46 4.59
C ILE A 100 0.96 61.56 4.53
N LEU A 101 1.10 62.17 3.35
CA LEU A 101 2.10 63.20 3.08
C LEU A 101 1.50 64.60 3.30
N ASP A 102 2.32 65.54 3.76
CA ASP A 102 2.01 66.97 3.76
C ASP A 102 2.30 67.63 2.40
N GLU A 103 2.10 68.94 2.32
CA GLU A 103 2.34 69.76 1.12
C GLU A 103 3.82 69.74 0.66
N ASP A 104 4.75 69.49 1.58
CA ASP A 104 6.20 69.39 1.32
C ASP A 104 6.63 67.97 0.92
N GLY A 105 5.67 67.04 0.77
CA GLY A 105 5.93 65.64 0.41
C GLY A 105 6.54 64.81 1.55
N GLN A 106 6.49 65.32 2.78
CA GLN A 106 7.00 64.67 3.98
C GLN A 106 5.89 63.88 4.68
N VAL A 107 6.24 62.77 5.34
CA VAL A 107 5.25 61.99 6.10
C VAL A 107 4.74 62.83 7.28
N SER A 108 3.45 63.12 7.27
CA SER A 108 2.71 63.83 8.32
C SER A 108 2.02 62.86 9.28
N LEU A 109 1.33 61.85 8.73
CA LEU A 109 0.62 60.83 9.49
C LEU A 109 0.95 59.43 8.99
N VAL A 110 0.79 58.44 9.87
CA VAL A 110 0.79 57.03 9.50
C VAL A 110 -0.52 56.41 9.94
N VAL A 111 -1.29 55.90 8.97
CA VAL A 111 -2.53 55.16 9.20
C VAL A 111 -2.22 53.67 9.11
N THR A 112 -2.44 52.94 10.19
CA THR A 112 -2.25 51.49 10.26
C THR A 112 -3.60 50.79 10.36
N PHE A 113 -3.89 49.93 9.40
CA PHE A 113 -5.00 49.00 9.43
C PHE A 113 -4.56 47.69 10.09
N VAL A 114 -5.42 47.14 10.93
CA VAL A 114 -5.16 45.94 11.74
C VAL A 114 -6.28 44.95 11.52
N ARG A 115 -5.94 43.75 11.06
CA ARG A 115 -6.89 42.64 10.89
C ARG A 115 -6.44 41.42 11.67
N ASP A 116 -7.38 40.74 12.32
CA ASP A 116 -7.11 39.41 12.87
C ASP A 116 -7.00 38.39 11.74
N VAL A 117 -5.83 37.75 11.63
CA VAL A 117 -5.53 36.70 10.65
C VAL A 117 -5.14 35.39 11.34
N THR A 118 -5.46 35.24 12.63
CA THR A 118 -5.09 34.08 13.46
C THR A 118 -5.61 32.78 12.85
N LEU A 119 -6.92 32.70 12.61
CA LEU A 119 -7.55 31.51 12.02
C LEU A 119 -6.97 31.18 10.63
N MET A 120 -6.78 32.20 9.79
CA MET A 120 -6.21 31.99 8.45
C MET A 120 -4.77 31.46 8.51
N THR A 121 -3.97 31.98 9.44
CA THR A 121 -2.58 31.55 9.63
C THR A 121 -2.52 30.11 10.13
N GLN A 122 -3.33 29.77 11.13
CA GLN A 122 -3.45 28.41 11.66
C GLN A 122 -3.90 27.41 10.58
N LEU A 123 -4.92 27.75 9.79
CA LEU A 123 -5.37 26.91 8.69
C LEU A 123 -4.29 26.73 7.61
N LYS A 124 -3.55 27.80 7.30
CA LYS A 124 -2.43 27.72 6.34
C LYS A 124 -1.32 26.80 6.85
N GLU A 125 -0.95 26.90 8.12
CA GLU A 125 0.05 26.02 8.75
C GLU A 125 -0.40 24.55 8.78
N GLN A 126 -1.69 24.30 9.05
CA GLN A 126 -2.27 22.95 8.95
C GLN A 126 -2.18 22.40 7.52
N ILE A 127 -2.45 23.22 6.50
CA ILE A 127 -2.33 22.79 5.09
C ILE A 127 -0.87 22.48 4.74
N VAL A 128 0.08 23.30 5.18
CA VAL A 128 1.51 23.07 4.92
C VAL A 128 2.00 21.79 5.57
N SER A 129 1.68 21.57 6.85
CA SER A 129 2.06 20.35 7.56
C SER A 129 1.43 19.09 6.95
N GLN A 130 0.16 19.15 6.52
CA GLN A 130 -0.47 18.04 5.80
C GLN A 130 0.20 17.74 4.46
N ARG A 131 0.58 18.76 3.68
CA ARG A 131 1.32 18.57 2.43
C ARG A 131 2.67 17.89 2.66
N GLN A 132 3.41 18.31 3.68
CA GLN A 132 4.69 17.69 4.02
C GLN A 132 4.56 16.20 4.35
N LEU A 133 3.53 15.81 5.10
CA LEU A 133 3.28 14.40 5.41
C LEU A 133 2.95 13.58 4.14
N ILE A 134 2.17 14.15 3.23
CA ILE A 134 1.85 13.51 1.94
C ILE A 134 3.12 13.31 1.12
N ASP A 135 3.97 14.34 1.02
CA ASP A 135 5.21 14.27 0.25
C ASP A 135 6.19 13.24 0.84
N GLN A 136 6.31 13.17 2.17
CA GLN A 136 7.11 12.15 2.86
C GLN A 136 6.59 10.74 2.58
N PHE A 137 5.27 10.54 2.64
CA PHE A 137 4.65 9.26 2.35
C PHE A 137 4.86 8.83 0.89
N GLN A 138 4.65 9.74 -0.06
CA GLN A 138 4.88 9.48 -1.49
C GLN A 138 6.34 9.09 -1.76
N THR A 139 7.29 9.82 -1.15
CA THR A 139 8.73 9.53 -1.27
C THR A 139 9.05 8.14 -0.71
N GLY A 140 8.48 7.78 0.45
CA GLY A 140 8.67 6.45 1.04
C GLY A 140 8.14 5.31 0.15
N VAL A 141 6.94 5.48 -0.42
CA VAL A 141 6.35 4.50 -1.37
C VAL A 141 7.23 4.36 -2.62
N GLN A 142 7.76 5.47 -3.13
CA GLN A 142 8.65 5.47 -4.29
C GLN A 142 9.98 4.76 -3.99
N HIS A 143 10.58 4.98 -2.82
CA HIS A 143 11.81 4.28 -2.42
C HIS A 143 11.61 2.77 -2.35
N ILE A 144 10.50 2.30 -1.76
CA ILE A 144 10.17 0.85 -1.72
C ILE A 144 10.04 0.28 -3.13
N HIS A 145 9.43 1.05 -4.04
CA HIS A 145 9.30 0.65 -5.44
C HIS A 145 10.66 0.55 -6.16
N GLU A 146 11.53 1.54 -6.00
CA GLU A 146 12.86 1.56 -6.61
C GLU A 146 13.77 0.46 -6.06
N GLU A 147 13.78 0.24 -4.74
CA GLU A 147 14.50 -0.87 -4.12
C GLU A 147 14.04 -2.23 -4.64
N PHE A 148 12.74 -2.41 -4.87
CA PHE A 148 12.22 -3.67 -5.41
C PHE A 148 12.75 -3.94 -6.81
N ILE A 149 12.76 -2.92 -7.69
CA ILE A 149 13.25 -3.05 -9.06
C ILE A 149 14.75 -3.34 -9.07
N GLN A 150 15.54 -2.67 -8.22
CA GLN A 150 16.97 -2.93 -8.08
C GLN A 150 17.25 -4.37 -7.63
N LYS A 151 16.43 -4.90 -6.71
CA LYS A 151 16.55 -6.29 -6.23
C LYS A 151 16.12 -7.31 -7.28
N HIS A 152 15.25 -6.97 -8.23
CA HIS A 152 14.68 -7.89 -9.21
C HIS A 152 14.84 -7.34 -10.65
N PRO A 153 16.07 -7.33 -11.19
CA PRO A 153 16.30 -6.83 -12.54
C PRO A 153 15.54 -7.67 -13.58
N ILE A 154 15.02 -6.98 -14.60
CA ILE A 154 14.42 -7.64 -15.77
C ILE A 154 15.56 -8.06 -16.69
N VAL A 155 15.64 -9.35 -16.94
CA VAL A 155 16.62 -9.97 -17.82
C VAL A 155 15.97 -10.26 -19.17
N ILE A 156 16.62 -9.83 -20.25
CA ILE A 156 16.08 -9.87 -21.62
C ILE A 156 17.17 -10.38 -22.56
N HIS A 157 17.18 -11.68 -22.82
CA HIS A 157 18.04 -12.32 -23.82
C HIS A 157 17.22 -13.10 -24.85
N SER A 158 16.06 -13.62 -24.44
CA SER A 158 15.13 -14.31 -25.32
C SER A 158 14.34 -13.34 -26.20
N ARG A 159 14.00 -13.77 -27.42
CA ARG A 159 13.09 -13.04 -28.31
C ARG A 159 11.73 -12.82 -27.66
N ALA A 160 11.23 -13.82 -26.92
CA ALA A 160 9.96 -13.75 -26.20
C ALA A 160 9.97 -12.64 -25.14
N ALA A 161 11.08 -12.47 -24.39
CA ALA A 161 11.22 -11.38 -23.44
C ALA A 161 11.31 -10.01 -24.13
N ALA A 162 12.00 -9.91 -25.27
CA ALA A 162 12.09 -8.66 -26.03
C ALA A 162 10.72 -8.22 -26.57
N GLU A 163 9.92 -9.15 -27.11
CA GLU A 163 8.56 -8.89 -27.56
C GLU A 163 7.65 -8.46 -26.39
N LEU A 164 7.78 -9.12 -25.23
CA LEU A 164 7.07 -8.75 -24.01
C LEU A 164 7.38 -7.30 -23.57
N VAL A 165 8.66 -6.91 -23.55
CA VAL A 165 9.05 -5.55 -23.15
C VAL A 165 8.54 -4.52 -24.15
N GLY A 166 8.61 -4.81 -25.46
CA GLY A 166 8.04 -3.93 -26.48
C GLY A 166 6.52 -3.74 -26.32
N LEU A 167 5.80 -4.76 -25.88
CA LEU A 167 4.37 -4.64 -25.54
C LEU A 167 4.16 -3.81 -24.25
N ILE A 168 4.97 -4.06 -23.21
CA ILE A 168 4.92 -3.32 -21.95
C ILE A 168 5.10 -1.83 -22.17
N ASP A 169 6.06 -1.41 -23.01
CA ASP A 169 6.31 0.01 -23.28
C ASP A 169 5.10 0.68 -23.97
N LYS A 170 4.47 -0.01 -24.91
CA LYS A 170 3.24 0.46 -25.58
C LYS A 170 2.08 0.61 -24.60
N VAL A 171 1.88 -0.39 -23.72
CA VAL A 171 0.82 -0.37 -22.71
C VAL A 171 1.10 0.72 -21.67
N ALA A 172 2.35 0.88 -21.25
CA ALA A 172 2.76 1.85 -20.25
C ALA A 172 2.56 3.30 -20.68
N ALA A 173 2.71 3.60 -21.98
CA ALA A 173 2.48 4.93 -22.56
C ALA A 173 1.02 5.40 -22.47
N THR A 174 0.08 4.49 -22.21
CA THR A 174 -1.35 4.79 -22.07
C THR A 174 -1.82 4.72 -20.61
N ASP A 175 -3.04 5.19 -20.37
CA ASP A 175 -3.75 5.04 -19.08
C ASP A 175 -4.67 3.81 -19.05
N ALA A 176 -4.53 2.90 -20.03
CA ALA A 176 -5.37 1.72 -20.14
C ALA A 176 -5.11 0.73 -18.98
N THR A 177 -6.17 0.02 -18.59
CA THR A 177 -6.08 -1.12 -17.69
C THR A 177 -5.26 -2.22 -18.33
N ALA A 178 -4.21 -2.64 -17.64
CA ALA A 178 -3.34 -3.73 -18.08
C ALA A 178 -3.72 -5.02 -17.36
N LEU A 179 -3.91 -6.11 -18.09
CA LEU A 179 -4.14 -7.46 -17.56
C LEU A 179 -2.93 -8.33 -17.82
N LEU A 180 -2.17 -8.65 -16.78
CA LEU A 180 -1.01 -9.53 -16.82
C LEU A 180 -1.46 -10.98 -16.63
N GLN A 181 -1.30 -11.80 -17.65
CA GLN A 181 -1.62 -13.23 -17.59
C GLN A 181 -0.34 -14.04 -17.63
N GLY A 182 -0.28 -15.07 -16.80
CA GLY A 182 0.85 -15.99 -16.78
C GLY A 182 0.85 -16.85 -15.54
N GLU A 183 1.59 -17.96 -15.62
CA GLU A 183 1.71 -18.94 -14.54
C GLU A 183 2.20 -18.32 -13.23
N THR A 184 2.01 -19.03 -12.13
CA THR A 184 2.57 -18.61 -10.84
C THR A 184 4.09 -18.59 -10.92
N GLY A 185 4.71 -17.52 -10.39
CA GLY A 185 6.17 -17.40 -10.32
C GLY A 185 6.87 -16.85 -11.57
N VAL A 186 6.14 -16.42 -12.62
CA VAL A 186 6.76 -15.84 -13.84
C VAL A 186 7.30 -14.40 -13.66
N GLY A 187 6.98 -13.74 -12.55
CA GLY A 187 7.42 -12.36 -12.26
C GLY A 187 6.38 -11.27 -12.58
N LYS A 188 5.07 -11.55 -12.49
CA LYS A 188 4.00 -10.59 -12.79
C LYS A 188 4.16 -9.25 -12.06
N GLU A 189 4.57 -9.25 -10.78
CA GLU A 189 4.84 -8.03 -10.02
C GLU A 189 5.98 -7.19 -10.61
N VAL A 190 7.06 -7.81 -11.07
CA VAL A 190 8.21 -7.11 -11.67
C VAL A 190 7.75 -6.36 -12.92
N PHE A 191 6.96 -7.01 -13.77
CA PHE A 191 6.40 -6.39 -14.98
C PHE A 191 5.35 -5.31 -14.65
N ALA A 192 4.50 -5.50 -13.65
CA ALA A 192 3.56 -4.47 -13.19
C ALA A 192 4.29 -3.20 -12.73
N ARG A 193 5.37 -3.37 -11.97
CA ARG A 193 6.22 -2.27 -11.52
C ARG A 193 6.94 -1.59 -12.69
N LYS A 194 7.42 -2.36 -13.68
CA LYS A 194 8.00 -1.79 -14.90
C LYS A 194 7.00 -0.94 -15.68
N ILE A 195 5.76 -1.43 -15.86
CA ILE A 195 4.69 -0.67 -16.51
C ILE A 195 4.48 0.67 -15.79
N HIS A 196 4.43 0.68 -14.46
CA HIS A 196 4.30 1.92 -13.70
C HIS A 196 5.51 2.86 -13.90
N GLN A 197 6.73 2.33 -13.79
CA GLN A 197 8.00 3.08 -13.88
C GLN A 197 8.16 3.80 -15.24
N VAL A 198 7.73 3.16 -16.33
CA VAL A 198 7.82 3.73 -17.69
C VAL A 198 6.56 4.49 -18.12
N SER A 199 5.56 4.62 -17.24
CA SER A 199 4.33 5.35 -17.53
C SER A 199 4.40 6.85 -17.20
N PRO A 200 3.46 7.67 -17.70
CA PRO A 200 3.30 9.05 -17.26
C PRO A 200 3.05 9.20 -15.75
N ARG A 201 2.55 8.14 -15.09
CA ARG A 201 2.23 8.11 -13.66
C ARG A 201 3.40 7.66 -12.77
N ARG A 202 4.62 7.54 -13.30
CA ARG A 202 5.83 7.09 -12.57
C ARG A 202 6.20 7.88 -11.30
N ARG A 203 5.68 9.10 -11.15
CA ARG A 203 5.86 9.95 -9.95
C ARG A 203 4.72 9.78 -8.93
N GLY A 204 3.62 9.15 -9.34
CA GLY A 204 2.50 8.84 -8.46
C GLY A 204 2.77 7.59 -7.63
N PRO A 205 1.97 7.30 -6.61
CA PRO A 205 2.17 6.13 -5.77
C PRO A 205 1.90 4.82 -6.53
N PHE A 206 2.64 3.77 -6.18
CA PHE A 206 2.38 2.40 -6.62
C PHE A 206 1.99 1.55 -5.41
N PHE A 207 0.75 1.08 -5.38
CA PHE A 207 0.27 0.14 -4.35
C PHE A 207 0.05 -1.24 -4.95
N LYS A 208 0.50 -2.27 -4.22
CA LYS A 208 0.20 -3.67 -4.53
C LYS A 208 -0.85 -4.20 -3.56
N VAL A 209 -1.80 -4.95 -4.08
CA VAL A 209 -2.74 -5.76 -3.32
C VAL A 209 -2.68 -7.18 -3.84
N ASP A 210 -2.43 -8.12 -2.94
CA ASP A 210 -2.54 -9.53 -3.23
C ASP A 210 -3.90 -10.01 -2.73
N CYS A 211 -4.84 -10.18 -3.67
CA CYS A 211 -6.25 -10.45 -3.37
C CYS A 211 -6.46 -11.67 -2.45
N PRO A 212 -5.79 -12.82 -2.64
CA PRO A 212 -5.95 -13.97 -1.75
C PRO A 212 -5.30 -13.82 -0.36
N THR A 213 -4.36 -12.90 -0.18
CA THR A 213 -3.62 -12.77 1.09
C THR A 213 -4.41 -12.01 2.16
N ILE A 214 -5.42 -11.21 1.77
CA ILE A 214 -6.27 -10.49 2.71
C ILE A 214 -7.52 -11.32 3.02
N PRO A 215 -7.89 -11.52 4.31
CA PRO A 215 -9.13 -12.21 4.66
C PRO A 215 -10.35 -11.61 3.96
N HIS A 216 -11.27 -12.46 3.53
CA HIS A 216 -12.47 -12.05 2.78
C HIS A 216 -13.29 -10.98 3.51
N ASP A 217 -13.37 -11.03 4.84
CA ASP A 217 -14.11 -10.05 5.63
C ASP A 217 -13.41 -8.68 5.72
N LEU A 218 -12.12 -8.61 5.38
CA LEU A 218 -11.30 -7.40 5.52
C LEU A 218 -10.95 -6.75 4.18
N ILE A 219 -10.84 -7.52 3.09
CA ILE A 219 -10.38 -7.02 1.79
C ILE A 219 -11.24 -5.85 1.27
N GLU A 220 -12.55 -5.86 1.53
CA GLU A 220 -13.43 -4.75 1.18
C GLU A 220 -13.01 -3.46 1.89
N SER A 221 -12.78 -3.56 3.20
CA SER A 221 -12.41 -2.43 4.04
C SER A 221 -10.99 -1.91 3.75
N GLU A 222 -10.08 -2.78 3.31
CA GLU A 222 -8.73 -2.40 2.86
C GLU A 222 -8.78 -1.68 1.51
N LEU A 223 -9.52 -2.23 0.54
CA LEU A 223 -9.60 -1.66 -0.81
C LEU A 223 -10.37 -0.32 -0.83
N PHE A 224 -11.55 -0.29 -0.22
CA PHE A 224 -12.50 0.83 -0.33
C PHE A 224 -12.54 1.73 0.89
N GLY A 225 -11.98 1.30 2.03
CA GLY A 225 -12.06 2.06 3.29
C GLY A 225 -13.45 1.99 3.93
N TYR A 226 -13.58 2.54 5.14
CA TYR A 226 -14.85 2.56 5.87
C TYR A 226 -15.11 3.91 6.54
N ALA A 227 -16.39 4.26 6.67
CA ALA A 227 -16.84 5.43 7.40
C ALA A 227 -16.79 5.20 8.93
N PRO A 228 -16.70 6.26 9.74
CA PRO A 228 -16.86 6.15 11.20
C PRO A 228 -18.11 5.37 11.58
N GLY A 229 -17.98 4.35 12.45
CA GLY A 229 -19.11 3.57 12.94
C GLY A 229 -19.74 2.59 11.94
N ALA A 230 -19.05 2.27 10.83
CA ALA A 230 -19.59 1.36 9.80
C ALA A 230 -19.90 -0.07 10.31
N PHE A 231 -19.19 -0.56 11.33
CA PHE A 231 -19.39 -1.87 11.95
C PHE A 231 -18.85 -1.88 13.40
N SER A 232 -19.18 -2.92 14.17
CA SER A 232 -18.67 -3.09 15.54
C SER A 232 -17.15 -3.24 15.55
N GLY A 233 -16.44 -2.27 16.14
CA GLY A 233 -14.97 -2.21 16.12
C GLY A 233 -14.38 -1.24 15.08
N ALA A 234 -15.21 -0.60 14.26
CA ALA A 234 -14.75 0.45 13.35
C ALA A 234 -14.21 1.66 14.14
N SER A 235 -13.02 2.13 13.76
CA SER A 235 -12.45 3.36 14.32
C SER A 235 -13.43 4.53 14.22
N ALA A 236 -13.53 5.33 15.28
CA ALA A 236 -14.32 6.56 15.31
C ALA A 236 -13.87 7.60 14.25
N LYS A 237 -12.66 7.44 13.68
CA LYS A 237 -12.15 8.29 12.60
C LYS A 237 -12.36 7.70 11.19
N GLY A 238 -12.88 6.47 11.09
CA GLY A 238 -12.94 5.72 9.83
C GLY A 238 -11.56 5.27 9.34
N LYS A 239 -11.51 4.73 8.12
CA LYS A 239 -10.27 4.34 7.42
C LYS A 239 -10.36 4.70 5.93
N ILE A 240 -9.26 5.19 5.38
CA ILE A 240 -9.10 5.46 3.95
C ILE A 240 -8.71 4.16 3.24
N GLY A 241 -9.36 3.85 2.11
CA GLY A 241 -9.06 2.65 1.32
C GLY A 241 -7.87 2.82 0.38
N LEU A 242 -7.31 1.70 -0.09
CA LEU A 242 -6.19 1.68 -1.02
C LEU A 242 -6.49 2.35 -2.36
N PHE A 243 -7.73 2.30 -2.85
CA PHE A 243 -8.11 3.05 -4.05
C PHE A 243 -7.98 4.57 -3.87
N GLU A 244 -8.32 5.10 -2.70
CA GLU A 244 -8.13 6.53 -2.42
C GLU A 244 -6.65 6.87 -2.23
N LEU A 245 -5.89 5.99 -1.57
CA LEU A 245 -4.44 6.18 -1.38
C LEU A 245 -3.68 6.14 -2.71
N ALA A 246 -4.15 5.34 -3.66
CA ALA A 246 -3.58 5.21 -5.00
C ALA A 246 -4.02 6.30 -5.98
N ASP A 247 -4.79 7.32 -5.53
CA ASP A 247 -5.25 8.41 -6.40
C ASP A 247 -4.07 9.09 -7.12
N LYS A 248 -4.23 9.37 -8.41
CA LYS A 248 -3.18 9.83 -9.34
C LYS A 248 -2.00 8.89 -9.53
N GLY A 249 -2.03 7.71 -8.92
CA GLY A 249 -1.02 6.67 -9.00
C GLY A 249 -1.48 5.43 -9.75
N THR A 250 -0.99 4.27 -9.32
CA THR A 250 -1.27 2.96 -9.89
C THR A 250 -1.57 1.96 -8.78
N LEU A 251 -2.63 1.18 -8.96
CA LEU A 251 -2.97 0.05 -8.09
C LEU A 251 -2.76 -1.26 -8.86
N PHE A 252 -1.90 -2.11 -8.32
CA PHE A 252 -1.63 -3.45 -8.82
C PHE A 252 -2.45 -4.48 -8.03
N LEU A 253 -3.38 -5.15 -8.70
CA LEU A 253 -4.23 -6.21 -8.14
C LEU A 253 -3.67 -7.57 -8.59
N ASP A 254 -2.93 -8.23 -7.71
CA ASP A 254 -2.40 -9.56 -7.93
C ASP A 254 -3.47 -10.62 -7.63
N GLU A 255 -3.51 -11.66 -8.46
CA GLU A 255 -4.50 -12.74 -8.45
C GLU A 255 -5.97 -12.26 -8.41
N VAL A 256 -6.34 -11.34 -9.32
CA VAL A 256 -7.70 -10.77 -9.43
C VAL A 256 -8.79 -11.84 -9.66
N GLY A 257 -8.43 -13.00 -10.21
CA GLY A 257 -9.32 -14.14 -10.43
C GLY A 257 -9.76 -14.85 -9.13
N GLU A 258 -9.22 -14.47 -7.98
CA GLU A 258 -9.62 -14.95 -6.65
C GLU A 258 -10.64 -14.03 -5.96
N LEU A 259 -10.98 -12.87 -6.55
CA LEU A 259 -11.94 -11.94 -5.95
C LEU A 259 -13.35 -12.53 -5.91
N GLN A 260 -14.04 -12.30 -4.79
CA GLN A 260 -15.45 -12.65 -4.64
C GLN A 260 -16.36 -11.78 -5.54
N LEU A 261 -17.52 -12.31 -5.95
CA LEU A 261 -18.43 -11.69 -6.92
C LEU A 261 -18.96 -10.31 -6.49
N ASP A 262 -19.15 -10.11 -5.20
CA ASP A 262 -19.55 -8.84 -4.60
C ASP A 262 -18.45 -7.77 -4.76
N LEU A 263 -17.19 -8.11 -4.51
CA LEU A 263 -16.05 -7.22 -4.73
C LEU A 263 -15.82 -6.94 -6.22
N GLN A 264 -16.06 -7.92 -7.08
CA GLN A 264 -16.00 -7.74 -8.53
C GLN A 264 -16.97 -6.64 -9.01
N SER A 265 -18.18 -6.56 -8.42
CA SER A 265 -19.13 -5.49 -8.75
C SER A 265 -18.63 -4.09 -8.36
N LYS A 266 -17.90 -3.98 -7.25
CA LYS A 266 -17.31 -2.71 -6.79
C LYS A 266 -16.09 -2.32 -7.62
N LEU A 267 -15.25 -3.30 -7.97
CA LEU A 267 -14.12 -3.08 -8.88
C LEU A 267 -14.61 -2.63 -10.27
N LEU A 268 -15.71 -3.19 -10.76
CA LEU A 268 -16.33 -2.75 -12.01
C LEU A 268 -16.69 -1.26 -11.97
N ARG A 269 -17.30 -0.81 -10.86
CA ARG A 269 -17.65 0.60 -10.67
C ARG A 269 -16.42 1.51 -10.67
N VAL A 270 -15.31 1.06 -10.08
CA VAL A 270 -14.03 1.79 -10.17
C VAL A 270 -13.54 1.92 -11.61
N LEU A 271 -13.57 0.83 -12.38
CA LEU A 271 -13.07 0.80 -13.76
C LEU A 271 -13.99 1.51 -14.76
N GLN A 272 -15.29 1.60 -14.49
CA GLN A 272 -16.27 2.24 -15.36
C GLN A 272 -16.45 3.72 -15.02
N ASP A 273 -16.81 4.00 -13.77
CA ASP A 273 -17.25 5.33 -13.33
C ASP A 273 -16.13 6.14 -12.69
N ARG A 274 -15.00 5.51 -12.38
CA ARG A 274 -13.90 6.11 -11.61
C ARG A 274 -14.38 6.59 -10.24
N GLU A 275 -15.28 5.83 -9.64
CA GLU A 275 -15.94 6.14 -8.38
C GLU A 275 -15.80 5.02 -7.37
N ILE A 276 -15.72 5.41 -6.10
CA ILE A 276 -15.81 4.49 -4.95
C ILE A 276 -16.79 4.99 -3.91
N VAL A 277 -17.25 4.06 -3.07
CA VAL A 277 -18.05 4.31 -1.88
C VAL A 277 -17.44 3.52 -0.74
N ARG A 278 -17.13 4.19 0.38
CA ARG A 278 -16.63 3.53 1.59
C ARG A 278 -17.68 2.61 2.19
N VAL A 279 -17.26 1.55 2.88
CA VAL A 279 -18.15 0.69 3.65
C VAL A 279 -18.91 1.53 4.68
N GLY A 280 -20.24 1.36 4.74
CA GLY A 280 -21.13 2.13 5.62
C GLY A 280 -21.37 3.60 5.20
N SER A 281 -20.89 4.02 4.03
CA SER A 281 -21.10 5.38 3.49
C SER A 281 -22.06 5.34 2.30
N THR A 282 -22.79 6.44 2.08
CA THR A 282 -23.54 6.70 0.83
C THR A 282 -22.85 7.74 -0.06
N ARG A 283 -21.80 8.38 0.45
CA ARG A 283 -21.05 9.42 -0.28
C ARG A 283 -20.15 8.80 -1.33
N VAL A 284 -20.40 9.16 -2.58
CA VAL A 284 -19.57 8.84 -3.75
C VAL A 284 -18.31 9.71 -3.76
N ARG A 285 -17.17 9.11 -4.12
CA ARG A 285 -15.89 9.80 -4.31
C ARG A 285 -15.31 9.45 -5.67
N LYS A 286 -14.91 10.47 -6.43
CA LYS A 286 -14.18 10.29 -7.70
C LYS A 286 -12.70 10.07 -7.41
N ILE A 287 -12.11 9.13 -8.12
CA ILE A 287 -10.69 8.77 -8.04
C ILE A 287 -10.11 8.66 -9.44
N ASP A 288 -8.82 8.84 -9.57
CA ASP A 288 -8.09 8.72 -10.83
C ASP A 288 -6.92 7.77 -10.65
N VAL A 289 -7.20 6.46 -10.71
CA VAL A 289 -6.24 5.39 -10.45
C VAL A 289 -6.06 4.55 -11.70
N ARG A 290 -4.81 4.31 -12.10
CA ARG A 290 -4.51 3.31 -13.13
C ARG A 290 -4.54 1.92 -12.50
N ILE A 291 -5.24 0.98 -13.13
CA ILE A 291 -5.32 -0.41 -12.66
C ILE A 291 -4.41 -1.30 -13.50
N ILE A 292 -3.56 -2.08 -12.81
CA ILE A 292 -2.86 -3.23 -13.38
C ILE A 292 -3.39 -4.44 -12.65
N ALA A 293 -4.01 -5.38 -13.36
CA ALA A 293 -4.51 -6.62 -12.78
C ALA A 293 -3.60 -7.77 -13.21
N ALA A 294 -3.42 -8.78 -12.37
CA ALA A 294 -2.70 -9.99 -12.69
C ALA A 294 -3.50 -11.23 -12.29
N THR A 295 -3.33 -12.32 -13.03
CA THR A 295 -3.87 -13.62 -12.64
C THR A 295 -3.12 -14.78 -13.30
N ASN A 296 -3.11 -15.94 -12.64
CA ASN A 296 -2.72 -17.22 -13.24
C ASN A 296 -3.91 -18.03 -13.78
N ARG A 297 -5.16 -17.59 -13.56
CA ARG A 297 -6.37 -18.30 -13.99
C ARG A 297 -6.79 -17.89 -15.41
N ASN A 298 -7.46 -18.81 -16.09
CA ASN A 298 -8.18 -18.47 -17.31
C ASN A 298 -9.52 -17.78 -16.96
N LEU A 299 -9.54 -16.45 -17.02
CA LEU A 299 -10.75 -15.69 -16.68
C LEU A 299 -11.94 -16.01 -17.60
N GLU A 300 -11.71 -16.44 -18.85
CA GLU A 300 -12.80 -16.82 -19.76
C GLU A 300 -13.52 -18.08 -19.23
N GLU A 301 -12.77 -19.07 -18.75
CA GLU A 301 -13.35 -20.26 -18.11
C GLU A 301 -14.04 -19.91 -16.79
N GLU A 302 -13.46 -19.01 -15.99
CA GLU A 302 -14.08 -18.58 -14.72
C GLU A 302 -15.39 -17.82 -14.94
N VAL A 303 -15.51 -17.08 -16.04
CA VAL A 303 -16.78 -16.48 -16.49
C VAL A 303 -17.80 -17.56 -16.86
N GLN A 304 -17.40 -18.56 -17.66
CA GLN A 304 -18.29 -19.67 -18.03
C GLN A 304 -18.78 -20.46 -16.81
N ARG A 305 -17.94 -20.59 -15.77
CA ARG A 305 -18.28 -21.25 -14.51
C ARG A 305 -19.06 -20.36 -13.53
N GLY A 306 -19.35 -19.11 -13.89
CA GLY A 306 -20.09 -18.17 -13.05
C GLY A 306 -19.33 -17.65 -11.82
N ARG A 307 -18.00 -17.88 -11.76
CA ARG A 307 -17.14 -17.42 -10.66
C ARG A 307 -16.51 -16.06 -10.92
N PHE A 308 -16.58 -15.59 -12.17
CA PHE A 308 -16.14 -14.27 -12.57
C PHE A 308 -17.21 -13.58 -13.41
N ARG A 309 -17.41 -12.27 -13.22
CA ARG A 309 -18.42 -11.53 -13.98
C ARG A 309 -17.90 -11.19 -15.39
N SER A 310 -18.75 -11.39 -16.39
CA SER A 310 -18.43 -11.10 -17.79
C SER A 310 -18.16 -9.60 -18.03
N ASP A 311 -18.97 -8.73 -17.42
CA ASP A 311 -18.83 -7.26 -17.53
C ASP A 311 -17.47 -6.75 -17.03
N LEU A 312 -17.01 -7.26 -15.87
CA LEU A 312 -15.70 -6.97 -15.32
C LEU A 312 -14.57 -7.53 -16.19
N PHE A 313 -14.72 -8.76 -16.69
CA PHE A 313 -13.73 -9.38 -17.56
C PHE A 313 -13.43 -8.52 -18.79
N TYR A 314 -14.46 -8.03 -19.49
CA TYR A 314 -14.27 -7.16 -20.65
C TYR A 314 -13.63 -5.82 -20.29
N ARG A 315 -13.87 -5.29 -19.08
CA ARG A 315 -13.26 -4.03 -18.62
C ARG A 315 -11.80 -4.19 -18.19
N LEU A 316 -11.40 -5.38 -17.74
CA LEU A 316 -10.01 -5.71 -17.45
C LEU A 316 -9.22 -6.04 -18.72
N ARG A 317 -9.85 -6.69 -19.71
CA ARG A 317 -9.24 -7.15 -20.96
C ARG A 317 -9.05 -6.03 -22.00
N VAL A 318 -8.52 -4.88 -21.59
CA VAL A 318 -8.22 -3.76 -22.51
C VAL A 318 -6.82 -3.92 -23.10
N ALA A 319 -5.81 -4.06 -22.25
CA ALA A 319 -4.44 -4.33 -22.68
C ALA A 319 -3.94 -5.62 -22.02
N VAL A 320 -3.98 -6.73 -22.76
CA VAL A 320 -3.55 -8.04 -22.27
C VAL A 320 -2.06 -8.23 -22.52
N VAL A 321 -1.32 -8.59 -21.47
CA VAL A 321 0.10 -8.88 -21.51
C VAL A 321 0.31 -10.31 -21.04
N ASN A 322 0.58 -11.21 -21.98
CA ASN A 322 0.90 -12.60 -21.69
C ASN A 322 2.37 -12.72 -21.35
N ILE A 323 2.68 -13.14 -20.13
CA ILE A 323 4.04 -13.34 -19.65
C ILE A 323 4.38 -14.83 -19.85
N PRO A 324 5.34 -15.15 -20.73
CA PRO A 324 5.68 -16.54 -21.02
C PRO A 324 6.32 -17.23 -19.81
N PRO A 325 6.02 -18.51 -19.59
CA PRO A 325 6.72 -19.32 -18.60
C PRO A 325 8.21 -19.44 -18.93
N LEU A 326 9.03 -19.70 -17.93
CA LEU A 326 10.49 -19.70 -18.05
C LEU A 326 11.00 -20.70 -19.10
N ARG A 327 10.30 -21.82 -19.29
CA ARG A 327 10.59 -22.83 -20.32
C ARG A 327 10.46 -22.35 -21.77
N GLU A 328 9.72 -21.27 -22.01
CA GLU A 328 9.54 -20.63 -23.34
C GLU A 328 10.54 -19.49 -23.58
N ARG A 329 11.34 -19.13 -22.56
CA ARG A 329 12.39 -18.11 -22.62
C ARG A 329 13.69 -18.66 -22.03
N ARG A 330 14.16 -19.78 -22.58
CA ARG A 330 15.28 -20.55 -22.02
C ARG A 330 16.59 -19.76 -22.00
N GLU A 331 16.76 -18.85 -22.96
CA GLU A 331 17.93 -17.97 -23.05
C GLU A 331 18.05 -17.02 -21.85
N ASP A 332 16.96 -16.79 -21.12
CA ASP A 332 16.94 -15.96 -19.91
C ASP A 332 17.35 -16.74 -18.65
N ILE A 333 17.32 -18.09 -18.67
CA ILE A 333 17.52 -18.93 -17.48
C ILE A 333 18.91 -18.71 -16.87
N LEU A 334 19.97 -18.85 -17.69
CA LEU A 334 21.34 -18.71 -17.19
C LEU A 334 21.65 -17.28 -16.74
N PRO A 335 21.34 -16.23 -17.51
CA PRO A 335 21.48 -14.86 -17.05
C PRO A 335 20.72 -14.55 -15.74
N LEU A 336 19.50 -15.08 -15.56
CA LEU A 336 18.76 -14.98 -14.30
C LEU A 336 19.46 -15.72 -13.15
N ALA A 337 19.89 -16.96 -13.40
CA ALA A 337 20.59 -17.77 -12.41
C ALA A 337 21.88 -17.08 -11.93
N SER A 338 22.69 -16.54 -12.85
CA SER A 338 23.89 -15.78 -12.54
C SER A 338 23.57 -14.52 -11.73
N SER A 339 22.54 -13.76 -12.11
CA SER A 339 22.13 -12.58 -11.34
C SER A 339 21.72 -12.92 -9.90
N PHE A 340 20.98 -14.01 -9.70
CA PHE A 340 20.63 -14.49 -8.36
C PHE A 340 21.86 -14.98 -7.60
N LEU A 341 22.77 -15.70 -8.26
CA LEU A 341 24.00 -16.20 -7.67
C LEU A 341 24.87 -15.06 -7.16
N ASP A 342 25.11 -14.03 -7.97
CA ASP A 342 25.90 -12.87 -7.60
C ASP A 342 25.27 -12.12 -6.42
N ARG A 343 23.95 -11.91 -6.49
CA ARG A 343 23.19 -11.21 -5.43
C ARG A 343 23.25 -11.95 -4.10
N PHE A 344 23.04 -13.27 -4.10
CA PHE A 344 23.08 -14.06 -2.87
C PHE A 344 24.51 -14.28 -2.38
N SER A 345 25.47 -14.50 -3.28
CA SER A 345 26.90 -14.59 -2.96
C SER A 345 27.39 -13.33 -2.25
N ALA A 346 27.06 -12.14 -2.78
CA ALA A 346 27.37 -10.86 -2.12
C ALA A 346 26.70 -10.72 -0.75
N ARG A 347 25.44 -11.15 -0.61
CA ARG A 347 24.69 -11.08 0.65
C ARG A 347 25.27 -11.98 1.74
N TYR A 348 25.72 -13.18 1.39
CA TYR A 348 26.23 -14.18 2.33
C TYR A 348 27.76 -14.20 2.43
N GLY A 349 28.45 -13.30 1.74
CA GLY A 349 29.92 -13.22 1.75
C GLY A 349 30.60 -14.45 1.15
N LYS A 350 29.95 -15.12 0.21
CA LYS A 350 30.49 -16.29 -0.51
C LYS A 350 30.88 -15.90 -1.93
N ASN A 351 31.78 -16.66 -2.55
CA ASN A 351 32.11 -16.51 -3.97
C ASN A 351 31.91 -17.86 -4.65
N LEU A 352 30.76 -18.03 -5.29
CA LEU A 352 30.32 -19.29 -5.87
C LEU A 352 30.24 -19.20 -7.40
N GLN A 353 30.61 -20.28 -8.07
CA GLN A 353 30.45 -20.42 -9.51
C GLN A 353 29.68 -21.70 -9.85
N LEU A 354 28.87 -21.64 -10.91
CA LEU A 354 28.18 -22.81 -11.46
C LEU A 354 29.13 -23.62 -12.33
N ASP A 355 29.11 -24.95 -12.18
CA ASP A 355 29.74 -25.82 -13.17
C ASP A 355 28.94 -25.84 -14.48
N ARG A 356 29.62 -26.09 -15.59
CA ARG A 356 29.01 -26.20 -16.93
C ARG A 356 27.91 -27.28 -16.99
N GLU A 357 28.07 -28.37 -16.24
CA GLU A 357 27.07 -29.42 -16.13
C GLU A 357 25.80 -28.94 -15.39
N VAL A 358 25.97 -28.05 -14.40
CA VAL A 358 24.87 -27.42 -13.68
C VAL A 358 24.13 -26.45 -14.59
N GLU A 359 24.84 -25.62 -15.35
CA GLU A 359 24.24 -24.73 -16.34
C GLU A 359 23.40 -25.49 -17.38
N GLY A 360 23.91 -26.62 -17.87
CA GLY A 360 23.15 -27.52 -18.74
C GLY A 360 21.87 -28.02 -18.08
N ALA A 361 21.96 -28.56 -16.86
CA ALA A 361 20.80 -29.07 -16.12
C ALA A 361 19.76 -27.99 -15.83
N LEU A 362 20.18 -26.77 -15.49
CA LEU A 362 19.27 -25.63 -15.27
C LEU A 362 18.54 -25.25 -16.58
N SER A 363 19.21 -25.32 -17.72
CA SER A 363 18.63 -24.96 -19.02
C SER A 363 17.63 -26.00 -19.54
N ASP A 364 17.84 -27.28 -19.21
CA ASP A 364 17.00 -28.40 -19.66
C ASP A 364 15.76 -28.62 -18.77
N TYR A 365 15.80 -28.15 -17.52
CA TYR A 365 14.68 -28.28 -16.60
C TYR A 365 13.47 -27.41 -17.01
N ARG A 366 12.26 -27.91 -16.75
CA ARG A 366 11.01 -27.26 -17.21
C ARG A 366 10.56 -26.07 -16.36
N TRP A 367 11.09 -25.92 -15.15
CA TRP A 367 10.74 -24.84 -14.22
C TRP A 367 9.23 -24.67 -13.98
N PRO A 368 8.53 -25.68 -13.43
CA PRO A 368 7.10 -25.58 -13.11
C PRO A 368 6.75 -24.41 -12.17
N GLY A 369 7.66 -24.00 -11.28
CA GLY A 369 7.53 -22.82 -10.44
C GLY A 369 8.21 -21.56 -11.01
N ASN A 370 8.60 -21.60 -12.29
CA ASN A 370 9.17 -20.49 -13.05
C ASN A 370 10.35 -19.80 -12.33
N VAL A 371 10.40 -18.46 -12.37
CA VAL A 371 11.51 -17.66 -11.81
C VAL A 371 11.59 -17.82 -10.29
N ARG A 372 10.46 -18.00 -9.60
CA ARG A 372 10.44 -18.20 -8.14
C ARG A 372 11.12 -19.50 -7.73
N GLU A 373 10.91 -20.59 -8.48
CA GLU A 373 11.60 -21.86 -8.23
C GLU A 373 13.10 -21.74 -8.50
N LEU A 374 13.49 -21.09 -9.61
CA LEU A 374 14.90 -20.84 -9.93
C LEU A 374 15.59 -20.01 -8.84
N GLU A 375 14.97 -18.91 -8.39
CA GLU A 375 15.50 -18.06 -7.34
C GLU A 375 15.70 -18.83 -6.03
N ASN A 376 14.69 -19.60 -5.61
CA ASN A 376 14.76 -20.43 -4.40
C ASN A 376 15.83 -21.51 -4.50
N LEU A 377 15.99 -22.14 -5.67
CA LEU A 377 17.03 -23.13 -5.88
C LEU A 377 18.42 -22.51 -5.76
N ILE A 378 18.68 -21.42 -6.48
CA ILE A 378 19.98 -20.73 -6.43
C ILE A 378 20.28 -20.23 -5.02
N GLN A 379 19.30 -19.63 -4.34
CA GLN A 379 19.47 -19.22 -2.94
C GLN A 379 19.86 -20.40 -2.04
N THR A 380 19.16 -21.52 -2.18
CA THR A 380 19.43 -22.74 -1.43
C THR A 380 20.86 -23.21 -1.65
N LEU A 381 21.28 -23.31 -2.91
CA LEU A 381 22.64 -23.68 -3.28
C LEU A 381 23.67 -22.75 -2.64
N VAL A 382 23.46 -21.43 -2.70
CA VAL A 382 24.38 -20.49 -2.04
C VAL A 382 24.48 -20.74 -0.54
N ILE A 383 23.39 -21.05 0.14
CA ILE A 383 23.37 -21.30 1.58
C ILE A 383 24.07 -22.64 1.90
N THR A 384 23.72 -23.70 1.20
CA THR A 384 24.16 -25.07 1.51
C THR A 384 25.54 -25.42 0.97
N SER A 385 26.04 -24.72 -0.05
CA SER A 385 27.36 -24.99 -0.62
C SER A 385 28.46 -24.62 0.37
N GLU A 386 29.29 -25.62 0.70
CA GLU A 386 30.52 -25.47 1.49
C GLU A 386 31.75 -25.17 0.63
N ARG A 387 31.60 -25.23 -0.70
CA ARG A 387 32.68 -25.11 -1.69
C ARG A 387 32.40 -23.93 -2.62
N ASP A 388 33.45 -23.37 -3.20
CA ASP A 388 33.39 -22.25 -4.16
C ASP A 388 32.76 -22.61 -5.52
N ARG A 389 32.45 -23.88 -5.75
CA ARG A 389 31.92 -24.38 -7.02
C ARG A 389 30.75 -25.32 -6.81
N ILE A 390 29.61 -24.97 -7.39
CA ILE A 390 28.36 -25.74 -7.35
C ILE A 390 28.43 -26.82 -8.43
N ARG A 391 28.26 -28.08 -8.01
CA ARG A 391 28.33 -29.26 -8.88
C ARG A 391 26.94 -29.85 -9.11
N LEU A 392 26.85 -30.74 -10.11
CA LEU A 392 25.61 -31.46 -10.40
C LEU A 392 25.07 -32.27 -9.20
N SER A 393 25.96 -32.72 -8.30
CA SER A 393 25.58 -33.42 -7.06
C SER A 393 24.80 -32.56 -6.07
N ASP A 394 24.95 -31.24 -6.17
CA ASP A 394 24.35 -30.29 -5.23
C ASP A 394 22.93 -29.92 -5.68
N LEU A 395 22.56 -30.24 -6.93
CA LEU A 395 21.23 -30.03 -7.46
C LEU A 395 20.24 -31.11 -6.97
N PRO A 396 18.97 -30.74 -6.71
CA PRO A 396 17.91 -31.69 -6.40
C PRO A 396 17.74 -32.75 -7.51
N GLY A 397 17.34 -33.96 -7.10
CA GLY A 397 17.04 -35.07 -8.02
C GLY A 397 15.98 -34.76 -9.07
N SER A 398 15.07 -33.82 -8.78
CA SER A 398 14.04 -33.32 -9.70
C SER A 398 14.60 -32.53 -10.87
N VAL A 399 15.69 -31.78 -10.66
CA VAL A 399 16.33 -30.93 -11.69
C VAL A 399 17.30 -31.74 -12.55
N THR A 400 18.00 -32.71 -11.94
CA THR A 400 18.99 -33.57 -12.62
C THR A 400 18.36 -34.73 -13.41
N GLY A 401 17.04 -34.85 -13.43
CA GLY A 401 16.33 -35.96 -14.08
C GLY A 401 16.52 -37.32 -13.41
N ARG A 402 17.20 -37.39 -12.25
CA ARG A 402 17.42 -38.63 -11.47
C ARG A 402 16.22 -39.05 -10.62
N GLN A 403 15.22 -38.18 -10.46
CA GLN A 403 13.88 -38.54 -10.00
C GLN A 403 12.85 -38.23 -11.07
N ALA A 404 12.69 -39.14 -12.03
CA ALA A 404 11.39 -39.32 -12.66
C ALA A 404 10.48 -39.95 -11.60
N TYR A 405 9.62 -39.16 -10.96
CA TYR A 405 8.37 -39.71 -10.42
C TYR A 405 7.56 -40.19 -11.62
N GLY A 406 7.81 -41.42 -12.04
CA GLY A 406 6.93 -42.17 -12.91
C GLY A 406 5.71 -42.59 -12.10
N TRP A 407 4.65 -41.80 -12.13
CA TRP A 407 3.32 -42.39 -12.08
C TRP A 407 2.90 -42.65 -13.53
N ARG A 408 3.24 -43.84 -14.04
CA ARG A 408 2.45 -44.44 -15.10
C ARG A 408 1.23 -45.05 -14.42
N GLU A 409 0.03 -44.70 -14.89
CA GLU A 409 -1.18 -45.42 -14.49
C GLU A 409 -0.96 -46.92 -14.75
N GLY A 410 -0.92 -47.73 -13.68
CA GLY A 410 -0.93 -49.19 -13.76
C GLY A 410 0.35 -49.94 -13.35
N GLU A 411 1.46 -49.28 -13.00
CA GLU A 411 2.67 -49.99 -12.55
C GLU A 411 2.96 -49.74 -11.06
N THR A 412 2.87 -50.80 -10.25
CA THR A 412 3.33 -50.82 -8.86
C THR A 412 4.86 -50.71 -8.80
N PRO A 413 5.43 -49.86 -7.93
CA PRO A 413 6.88 -49.67 -7.85
C PRO A 413 7.57 -50.94 -7.33
N PRO A 414 8.79 -51.26 -7.80
CA PRO A 414 9.59 -52.30 -7.20
C PRO A 414 10.04 -51.82 -5.82
N VAL A 415 9.66 -52.55 -4.79
CA VAL A 415 10.14 -52.34 -3.42
C VAL A 415 11.66 -52.55 -3.45
N ARG A 416 12.42 -51.45 -3.40
CA ARG A 416 13.85 -51.53 -3.07
C ARG A 416 13.94 -51.95 -1.61
N ASP A 417 14.65 -53.04 -1.37
CA ASP A 417 15.05 -53.52 -0.04
C ASP A 417 15.91 -52.46 0.68
N ALA A 418 15.27 -51.42 1.19
CA ALA A 418 15.79 -50.71 2.34
C ALA A 418 15.58 -51.65 3.52
N GLN A 419 16.67 -51.97 4.22
CA GLN A 419 16.67 -52.74 5.46
C GLN A 419 15.76 -52.03 6.48
N ALA A 420 14.47 -52.39 6.45
CA ALA A 420 13.48 -51.95 7.41
C ALA A 420 13.57 -52.89 8.61
N GLU A 421 13.64 -52.30 9.80
CA GLU A 421 13.53 -53.04 11.06
C GLU A 421 12.29 -53.96 11.04
N PRO A 422 12.31 -55.11 11.74
CA PRO A 422 11.32 -56.18 11.60
C PRO A 422 9.86 -55.80 11.93
N GLY A 423 9.59 -54.58 12.42
CA GLY A 423 8.27 -54.12 12.84
C GLY A 423 7.42 -53.45 11.75
N THR A 424 8.02 -52.95 10.65
CA THR A 424 7.31 -52.02 9.72
C THR A 424 6.63 -52.73 8.55
N ARG A 425 7.03 -53.96 8.21
CA ARG A 425 6.43 -54.75 7.11
C ARG A 425 4.95 -55.09 7.33
N GLY A 426 4.51 -55.24 8.58
CA GLY A 426 3.14 -55.66 8.88
C GLY A 426 2.07 -54.56 8.73
N MET A 427 2.43 -53.28 8.68
CA MET A 427 1.46 -52.18 8.65
C MET A 427 1.02 -51.81 7.22
N PHE A 428 1.91 -51.97 6.25
CA PHE A 428 1.62 -51.64 4.85
C PHE A 428 0.85 -52.76 4.13
N LEU A 429 1.06 -54.02 4.55
CA LEU A 429 0.31 -55.17 4.06
C LEU A 429 -1.15 -55.18 4.56
N SER A 430 -1.41 -54.80 5.81
CA SER A 430 -2.78 -54.83 6.36
C SER A 430 -3.70 -53.78 5.75
N LEU A 431 -3.21 -52.58 5.42
CA LEU A 431 -4.04 -51.55 4.77
C LEU A 431 -4.43 -51.90 3.33
N GLN A 432 -3.55 -52.55 2.56
CA GLN A 432 -3.88 -53.04 1.22
C GLN A 432 -4.93 -54.16 1.29
N GLU A 433 -4.82 -55.08 2.25
CA GLU A 433 -5.82 -56.12 2.48
C GLU A 433 -7.18 -55.54 2.93
N ILE A 434 -7.19 -54.52 3.78
CA ILE A 434 -8.43 -53.86 4.25
C ILE A 434 -9.16 -53.17 3.10
N VAL A 435 -8.44 -52.55 2.16
CA VAL A 435 -9.03 -51.82 1.02
C VAL A 435 -9.41 -52.76 -0.14
N GLN A 436 -8.66 -53.84 -0.35
CA GLN A 436 -8.88 -54.74 -1.49
C GLN A 436 -9.97 -55.80 -1.24
N ASN A 437 -10.28 -56.18 0.01
CA ASN A 437 -11.06 -57.40 0.26
C ASN A 437 -12.52 -57.24 0.70
N ARG A 438 -13.13 -56.04 0.76
CA ARG A 438 -14.56 -55.94 1.17
C ARG A 438 -15.33 -54.80 0.49
N HIS A 439 -15.96 -55.11 -0.64
CA HIS A 439 -16.77 -54.15 -1.41
C HIS A 439 -18.13 -53.77 -0.82
N ASP A 440 -18.55 -54.29 0.34
CA ASP A 440 -19.91 -54.04 0.91
C ASP A 440 -19.94 -53.59 2.38
N ARG A 441 -18.88 -52.96 2.92
CA ARG A 441 -18.89 -52.46 4.30
C ARG A 441 -19.01 -50.94 4.38
N PRO A 442 -19.81 -50.39 5.32
CA PRO A 442 -19.89 -48.95 5.53
C PRO A 442 -18.54 -48.39 6.00
N LEU A 443 -18.14 -47.23 5.47
CA LEU A 443 -16.86 -46.55 5.75
C LEU A 443 -16.55 -46.43 7.25
N ARG A 444 -17.59 -46.26 8.07
CA ARG A 444 -17.48 -46.16 9.53
C ARG A 444 -16.84 -47.39 10.16
N GLU A 445 -17.15 -48.59 9.69
CA GLU A 445 -16.57 -49.83 10.20
C GLU A 445 -15.11 -50.01 9.77
N ILE A 446 -14.77 -49.56 8.57
CA ILE A 446 -13.40 -49.61 8.04
C ILE A 446 -12.49 -48.68 8.84
N ILE A 447 -12.97 -47.46 9.13
CA ILE A 447 -12.22 -46.50 9.95
C ILE A 447 -12.05 -47.02 11.38
N ASP A 448 -13.10 -47.60 11.98
CA ASP A 448 -13.01 -48.17 13.33
C ASP A 448 -11.99 -49.32 13.42
N ASP A 449 -11.84 -50.13 12.36
CA ASP A 449 -10.86 -51.24 12.30
C ASP A 449 -9.42 -50.74 12.21
N ILE A 450 -9.17 -49.78 11.32
CA ILE A 450 -7.86 -49.13 11.18
C ILE A 450 -7.47 -48.43 12.48
N GLU A 451 -8.41 -47.72 13.09
CA GLU A 451 -8.18 -47.02 14.36
C GLU A 451 -7.88 -48.01 15.49
N CYS A 452 -8.59 -49.14 15.56
CA CYS A 452 -8.31 -50.19 16.55
C CYS A 452 -6.92 -50.81 16.37
N GLU A 453 -6.49 -51.05 15.12
CA GLU A 453 -5.20 -51.65 14.82
C GLU A 453 -4.04 -50.72 15.16
N ILE A 454 -4.16 -49.43 14.83
CA ILE A 454 -3.21 -48.38 15.22
C ILE A 454 -3.09 -48.32 16.75
N LEU A 455 -4.23 -48.33 17.46
CA LEU A 455 -4.24 -48.26 18.93
C LEU A 455 -3.64 -49.52 19.58
N ARG A 456 -3.87 -50.73 19.05
CA ARG A 456 -3.24 -51.96 19.56
C ARG A 456 -1.72 -51.92 19.42
N ARG A 457 -1.24 -51.52 18.24
CA ARG A 457 0.20 -51.43 17.96
C ARG A 457 0.86 -50.33 18.77
N ALA A 458 0.18 -49.21 19.00
CA ALA A 458 0.64 -48.17 19.90
C ALA A 458 0.81 -48.69 21.34
N VAL A 459 -0.09 -49.56 21.81
CA VAL A 459 0.04 -50.20 23.12
C VAL A 459 1.20 -51.19 23.17
N GLU A 460 1.44 -51.96 22.10
CA GLU A 460 2.58 -52.88 21.98
C GLU A 460 3.91 -52.13 21.99
N VAL A 461 4.02 -51.03 21.25
CA VAL A 461 5.25 -50.22 21.15
C VAL A 461 5.52 -49.44 22.45
N HIS A 462 4.49 -48.90 23.09
CA HIS A 462 4.64 -48.07 24.28
C HIS A 462 4.45 -48.83 25.61
N GLY A 463 4.17 -50.14 25.53
CA GLY A 463 4.09 -51.08 26.66
C GLY A 463 2.89 -50.90 27.61
N SER A 464 2.03 -49.89 27.40
CA SER A 464 0.81 -49.71 28.21
C SER A 464 -0.23 -48.82 27.51
N VAL A 465 -1.52 -49.10 27.79
CA VAL A 465 -2.67 -48.29 27.36
C VAL A 465 -2.54 -46.84 27.82
N ALA A 466 -1.92 -46.66 28.99
CA ALA A 466 -1.62 -45.38 29.59
C ALA A 466 -0.75 -44.47 28.73
N LYS A 467 0.41 -45.00 28.31
CA LYS A 467 1.40 -44.26 27.53
C LYS A 467 0.95 -44.06 26.09
N ALA A 468 0.25 -45.04 25.51
CA ALA A 468 -0.36 -44.91 24.20
C ALA A 468 -1.42 -43.78 24.18
N ALA A 469 -2.29 -43.72 25.18
CA ALA A 469 -3.32 -42.68 25.27
C ALA A 469 -2.72 -41.26 25.37
N GLU A 470 -1.67 -41.09 26.18
CA GLU A 470 -0.94 -39.83 26.32
C GLU A 470 -0.27 -39.41 25.01
N ARG A 471 0.38 -40.34 24.30
CA ARG A 471 1.10 -40.04 23.06
C ARG A 471 0.20 -39.64 21.90
N PHE A 472 -1.00 -40.19 21.86
CA PHE A 472 -2.02 -39.90 20.84
C PHE A 472 -3.01 -38.82 21.28
N HIS A 473 -2.81 -38.20 22.45
CA HIS A 473 -3.69 -37.16 23.01
C HIS A 473 -5.17 -37.60 23.11
N VAL A 474 -5.41 -38.86 23.46
CA VAL A 474 -6.74 -39.44 23.64
C VAL A 474 -6.95 -39.95 25.07
N ASN A 475 -8.20 -40.01 25.54
CA ASN A 475 -8.48 -40.49 26.88
C ASN A 475 -8.23 -42.01 27.00
N ARG A 476 -7.60 -42.48 28.08
CA ARG A 476 -7.36 -43.92 28.35
C ARG A 476 -8.62 -44.78 28.20
N SER A 477 -9.77 -44.27 28.65
CA SER A 477 -11.06 -44.95 28.54
C SER A 477 -11.48 -45.18 27.08
N THR A 478 -11.12 -44.27 26.17
CA THR A 478 -11.43 -44.38 24.74
C THR A 478 -10.56 -45.45 24.06
N VAL A 479 -9.27 -45.48 24.38
CA VAL A 479 -8.33 -46.49 23.88
C VAL A 479 -8.74 -47.88 24.35
N PHE A 480 -9.03 -48.04 25.64
CA PHE A 480 -9.47 -49.32 26.20
C PHE A 480 -10.78 -49.82 25.58
N ARG A 481 -11.78 -48.94 25.47
CA ARG A 481 -13.09 -49.27 24.87
C ARG A 481 -12.97 -49.68 23.41
N LYS A 482 -12.18 -48.96 22.60
CA LYS A 482 -12.01 -49.28 21.17
C LYS A 482 -11.26 -50.59 20.95
N ILE A 483 -10.26 -50.91 21.79
CA ILE A 483 -9.53 -52.18 21.71
C ILE A 483 -10.40 -53.38 22.14
N GLN A 484 -11.23 -53.23 23.19
CA GLN A 484 -12.08 -54.33 23.70
C GLN A 484 -13.32 -54.62 22.85
N LYS A 485 -13.92 -53.63 22.20
CA LYS A 485 -15.16 -53.80 21.40
C LYS A 485 -15.04 -54.86 20.30
N ARG A 486 -13.83 -55.14 19.81
CA ARG A 486 -13.48 -56.13 18.78
C ARG A 486 -12.79 -57.40 19.32
N ARG A 487 -12.85 -57.64 20.63
CA ARG A 487 -12.31 -58.88 21.26
C ARG A 487 -13.44 -59.88 21.61
N SER A 488 -14.68 -59.45 21.48
CA SER A 488 -15.92 -60.17 21.81
C SER A 488 -16.80 -60.45 20.57
N GLU A 489 -16.24 -60.27 19.38
CA GLU A 489 -16.71 -60.77 18.08
C GLU A 489 -15.57 -61.61 17.49
#